data_AF-A0A7W0THB0-F1
#
_entry.id   AF-A0A7W0THB0-F1
#
_cell.length_a   1.000
_cell.length_b   1.000
_cell.length_c   1.000
_cell.angle_alpha   90.00
_cell.angle_beta   90.00
_cell.angle_gamma   90.00
#
_symmetry.space_group_name_H-M   'P 1'
#
loop_
_entity.id
_entity.type
_entity.pdbx_description
1 polymer ?
#
loop_
_entity_poly.entity_id
_entity_poly.type
_entity_poly.pdbx_seq_one_letter_code
_entity_poly.pdbx_strand_id
1 'polypeptide(L)'
;MTDWRDGVERLRETSAERDLAPLLDSLEPGQRLALVVPQIYAIGRWSAPWTELVRLRSEEWLQFVSNDSRLGLVTVEPADPFPSGPNPVRAQVYLKR
;
A
#
# COMPACT_ATOMS: atom_id res chain seq x y z
N MET A 1 16.52 4.80 13.87
CA MET A 1 15.77 3.61 14.32
C MET A 1 14.33 4.04 14.54
N THR A 2 13.36 3.40 13.90
CA THR A 2 11.94 3.72 14.08
C THR A 2 11.46 3.20 15.43
N ASP A 3 10.70 4.00 16.18
CA ASP A 3 10.05 3.56 17.41
C ASP A 3 8.75 2.83 17.09
N TRP A 4 8.63 1.59 17.58
CA TRP A 4 7.55 0.67 17.27
C TRP A 4 6.59 0.42 18.45
N ARG A 5 6.85 1.02 19.62
CA ARG A 5 6.12 0.71 20.86
C ARG A 5 4.60 0.90 20.74
N ASP A 6 4.17 1.87 19.95
CA ASP A 6 2.74 2.17 19.68
C ASP A 6 2.39 1.98 18.19
N GLY A 7 3.11 1.10 17.48
CA GLY A 7 3.02 0.97 16.03
C GLY A 7 1.62 0.53 15.56
N VAL A 8 0.93 -0.32 16.33
CA VAL A 8 -0.41 -0.82 15.98
C VAL A 8 -1.47 0.25 16.21
N GLU A 9 -1.38 0.98 17.31
CA GLU A 9 -2.26 2.09 17.67
C GLU A 9 -2.13 3.19 16.61
N ARG A 10 -0.91 3.58 16.27
CA ARG A 10 -0.65 4.58 15.22
C ARG A 10 -1.16 4.13 13.86
N LEU A 11 -0.93 2.87 13.46
CA LEU A 11 -1.47 2.34 12.21
C LEU A 11 -3.01 2.32 12.22
N ARG A 12 -3.63 2.04 13.37
CA ARG A 12 -5.09 2.06 13.53
C ARG A 12 -5.64 3.46 13.31
N GLU A 13 -4.91 4.48 13.71
CA GLU A 13 -5.33 5.86 13.56
C GLU A 13 -5.19 6.36 12.12
N THR A 14 -4.32 5.76 11.27
CA THR A 14 -4.11 6.19 9.87
C THR A 14 -5.36 6.14 8.98
N SER A 15 -5.37 6.91 7.89
CA SER A 15 -6.28 6.71 6.75
C SER A 15 -5.60 7.17 5.45
N ALA A 16 -6.07 6.66 4.31
CA ALA A 16 -5.52 7.09 3.02
C ALA A 16 -5.77 8.59 2.76
N GLU A 17 -6.95 9.09 3.12
CA GLU A 17 -7.27 10.51 2.94
C GLU A 17 -6.35 11.42 3.78
N ARG A 18 -6.12 11.10 5.04
CA ARG A 18 -5.35 11.98 5.93
C ARG A 18 -3.85 11.84 5.74
N ASP A 19 -3.36 10.62 5.55
CA ASP A 19 -1.92 10.33 5.61
C ASP A 19 -1.29 10.12 4.21
N LEU A 20 -2.07 9.65 3.22
CA LEU A 20 -1.55 9.41 1.87
C LEU A 20 -1.88 10.56 0.90
N ALA A 21 -3.09 11.14 0.95
CA ALA A 21 -3.49 12.17 -0.01
C ALA A 21 -2.54 13.38 -0.08
N PRO A 22 -2.04 13.94 1.04
CA PRO A 22 -1.08 15.05 1.00
C PRO A 22 0.22 14.69 0.27
N LEU A 23 0.65 13.42 0.36
CA LEU A 23 1.83 12.92 -0.35
C LEU A 23 1.55 12.85 -1.86
N LEU A 24 0.37 12.37 -2.26
CA LEU A 24 -0.04 12.30 -3.67
C LEU A 24 -0.22 13.69 -4.30
N ASP A 25 -0.63 14.67 -3.52
CA ASP A 25 -0.78 16.07 -3.93
C ASP A 25 0.58 16.77 -4.08
N SER A 26 1.59 16.34 -3.33
CA SER A 26 2.96 16.85 -3.47
C SER A 26 3.70 16.33 -4.71
N LEU A 27 3.17 15.30 -5.39
CA LEU A 27 3.76 14.74 -6.60
C LEU A 27 3.48 15.63 -7.82
N GLU A 28 4.55 16.04 -8.49
CA GLU A 28 4.49 16.77 -9.75
C GLU A 28 4.12 15.85 -10.91
N PRO A 29 3.44 16.34 -11.96
CA PRO A 29 3.24 15.61 -13.21
C PRO A 29 4.57 15.04 -13.76
N GLY A 30 4.54 13.79 -14.21
CA GLY A 30 5.71 13.04 -14.68
C GLY A 30 6.46 12.28 -13.57
N GLN A 31 6.20 12.54 -12.29
CA GLN A 31 6.77 11.76 -11.19
C GLN A 31 6.08 10.41 -11.03
N ARG A 32 6.77 9.47 -10.38
CA ARG A 32 6.26 8.12 -10.14
C ARG A 32 5.99 7.87 -8.67
N LEU A 33 4.88 7.20 -8.40
CA LEU A 33 4.56 6.61 -7.10
C LEU A 33 4.81 5.12 -7.18
N ALA A 34 5.53 4.56 -6.21
CA ALA A 34 5.59 3.11 -5.99
C ALA A 34 4.86 2.78 -4.68
N LEU A 35 3.64 2.23 -4.78
CA LEU A 35 2.90 1.75 -3.62
C LEU A 35 3.24 0.28 -3.37
N VAL A 36 4.01 0.02 -2.31
CA VAL A 36 4.42 -1.32 -1.90
C VAL A 36 3.49 -1.83 -0.81
N VAL A 37 2.86 -2.99 -1.05
CA VAL A 37 1.94 -3.63 -0.11
C VAL A 37 2.24 -5.13 0.04
N PRO A 38 1.83 -5.77 1.13
CA PRO A 38 1.85 -7.22 1.22
C PRO A 38 0.97 -7.88 0.17
N GLN A 39 1.43 -9.03 -0.34
CA GLN A 39 0.62 -9.90 -1.18
C GLN A 39 -0.30 -10.75 -0.29
N ILE A 40 -1.60 -10.43 -0.31
CA ILE A 40 -2.62 -11.14 0.46
C ILE A 40 -3.11 -12.37 -0.31
N TYR A 41 -2.41 -13.50 -0.23
CA TYR A 41 -2.75 -14.73 -0.98
C TYR A 41 -3.45 -15.81 -0.14
N ALA A 42 -3.45 -15.70 1.19
CA ALA A 42 -4.08 -16.66 2.10
C ALA A 42 -4.71 -15.93 3.28
N ILE A 43 -6.01 -15.60 3.18
CA ILE A 43 -6.72 -14.74 4.14
C ILE A 43 -6.61 -15.23 5.59
N GLY A 44 -6.57 -16.55 5.82
CA GLY A 44 -6.39 -17.14 7.14
C GLY A 44 -5.07 -16.79 7.84
N ARG A 45 -4.05 -16.32 7.10
CA ARG A 45 -2.78 -15.81 7.64
C ARG A 45 -2.87 -14.36 8.14
N TRP A 46 -3.99 -13.69 7.90
CA TRP A 46 -4.22 -12.27 8.18
C TRP A 46 -5.33 -12.05 9.21
N SER A 47 -5.61 -13.05 10.05
CA SER A 47 -6.69 -13.04 11.05
C SER A 47 -6.24 -12.57 12.43
N ALA A 48 -4.93 -12.49 12.69
CA ALA A 48 -4.44 -11.91 13.94
C ALA A 48 -4.70 -10.39 13.92
N PRO A 49 -5.08 -9.76 15.05
CA PRO A 49 -5.59 -8.39 15.05
C PRO A 49 -4.67 -7.37 14.37
N TRP A 50 -3.36 -7.46 14.58
CA TRP A 50 -2.40 -6.53 13.97
C TRP A 50 -2.18 -6.82 12.48
N THR A 51 -2.17 -8.09 12.06
CA THR A 51 -2.07 -8.44 10.63
C THR A 51 -3.32 -8.03 9.87
N GLU A 52 -4.50 -8.25 10.45
CA GLU A 52 -5.76 -7.83 9.85
C GLU A 52 -5.76 -6.32 9.59
N LEU A 53 -5.28 -5.54 10.56
CA LEU A 53 -5.15 -4.09 10.40
C LEU A 53 -4.20 -3.73 9.25
N VAL A 54 -3.05 -4.38 9.13
CA VAL A 54 -2.12 -4.17 7.99
C VAL A 54 -2.82 -4.47 6.67
N ARG A 55 -3.59 -5.58 6.58
CA ARG A 55 -4.34 -5.95 5.38
C ARG A 55 -5.37 -4.86 5.02
N LEU A 56 -6.19 -4.45 5.97
CA LEU A 56 -7.24 -3.44 5.77
C LEU A 56 -6.64 -2.10 5.30
N ARG A 57 -5.57 -1.62 5.94
CA ARG A 57 -4.90 -0.38 5.53
C ARG A 57 -4.22 -0.49 4.17
N SER A 58 -3.64 -1.64 3.85
CA SER A 58 -3.05 -1.88 2.53
C SER A 58 -4.11 -1.87 1.42
N GLU A 59 -5.26 -2.50 1.66
CA GLU A 59 -6.40 -2.49 0.73
C GLU A 59 -6.98 -1.08 0.56
N GLU A 60 -7.13 -0.32 1.65
CA GLU A 60 -7.59 1.08 1.62
C GLU A 60 -6.66 1.95 0.76
N TRP A 61 -5.35 1.86 0.97
CA TRP A 61 -4.38 2.67 0.22
C TRP A 61 -4.34 2.30 -1.26
N LEU A 62 -4.41 1.00 -1.59
CA LEU A 62 -4.52 0.54 -2.97
C LEU A 62 -5.76 1.12 -3.66
N GLN A 63 -6.91 1.01 -3.01
CA GLN A 63 -8.17 1.51 -3.55
C GLN A 63 -8.14 3.03 -3.73
N PHE A 64 -7.57 3.76 -2.77
CA PHE A 64 -7.45 5.21 -2.84
C PHE A 64 -6.59 5.63 -4.04
N VAL A 65 -5.43 5.00 -4.23
CA VAL A 65 -4.54 5.28 -5.35
C VAL A 65 -5.15 4.87 -6.69
N SER A 66 -5.81 3.71 -6.77
CA SER A 66 -6.44 3.24 -8.01
C SER A 66 -7.61 4.10 -8.47
N ASN A 67 -8.26 4.81 -7.53
CA ASN A 67 -9.37 5.70 -7.80
C ASN A 67 -8.93 7.13 -8.18
N ASP A 68 -7.67 7.51 -7.96
CA ASP A 68 -7.16 8.84 -8.32
C ASP A 68 -6.88 8.93 -9.83
N SER A 69 -7.72 9.68 -10.55
CA SER A 69 -7.63 9.84 -12.00
C SER A 69 -6.35 10.52 -12.50
N ARG A 70 -5.60 11.18 -11.59
CA ARG A 70 -4.30 11.80 -11.86
C ARG A 70 -3.17 10.76 -11.93
N LEU A 71 -3.40 9.53 -11.47
CA LEU A 71 -2.41 8.45 -11.43
C LEU A 71 -2.74 7.38 -12.47
N GLY A 72 -1.81 7.10 -13.38
CA GLY A 72 -1.91 6.00 -14.32
C GLY A 72 -1.02 4.83 -13.89
N LEU A 73 -1.58 3.63 -13.72
CA LEU A 73 -0.79 2.43 -13.45
C LEU A 73 0.16 2.15 -14.62
N VAL A 74 1.45 1.95 -14.32
CA VAL A 74 2.52 1.69 -15.29
C VAL A 74 2.94 0.23 -15.25
N THR A 75 3.22 -0.30 -14.06
CA THR A 75 3.65 -1.69 -13.89
C THR A 75 3.28 -2.21 -12.50
N VAL A 76 3.31 -3.54 -12.36
CA VAL A 76 3.20 -4.25 -11.09
C VAL A 76 4.44 -5.14 -10.96
N GLU A 77 5.15 -5.02 -9.84
CA GLU A 77 6.37 -5.77 -9.57
C GLU A 77 6.26 -6.60 -8.27
N PRO A 78 6.75 -7.84 -8.23
CA PRO A 78 7.18 -8.62 -9.40
C PRO A 78 6.00 -8.89 -10.33
N ALA A 79 6.29 -9.02 -11.62
CA ALA A 79 5.29 -9.44 -12.60
C ALA A 79 4.74 -10.84 -12.30
N ASP A 80 3.56 -11.15 -12.83
CA ASP A 80 2.98 -12.48 -12.73
C ASP A 80 3.82 -13.54 -13.48
N PRO A 81 3.96 -14.77 -12.94
CA PRO A 81 3.39 -15.22 -11.67
C PRO A 81 4.20 -14.72 -10.46
N PHE A 82 3.50 -14.29 -9.40
CA PHE A 82 4.14 -13.84 -8.16
C PHE A 82 5.00 -14.94 -7.49
N PRO A 83 6.15 -14.59 -6.90
CA PRO A 83 7.02 -15.54 -6.21
C PRO A 83 6.35 -16.11 -4.95
N SER A 84 6.45 -17.43 -4.79
CA SER A 84 6.03 -18.17 -3.59
C SER A 84 7.10 -18.09 -2.49
N GLY A 85 7.36 -16.89 -1.99
CA GLY A 85 8.27 -16.63 -0.86
C GLY A 85 7.53 -16.42 0.46
N PRO A 86 8.22 -16.50 1.62
CA PRO A 86 7.65 -16.03 2.87
C PRO A 86 7.36 -14.52 2.79
N ASN A 87 6.15 -14.12 3.21
CA ASN A 87 5.70 -12.73 3.27
C ASN A 87 5.96 -11.92 1.99
N PRO A 88 5.42 -12.34 0.82
CA PRO A 88 5.65 -11.65 -0.43
C PRO A 88 5.04 -10.25 -0.38
N VAL A 89 5.69 -9.31 -1.06
CA VAL A 89 5.18 -7.95 -1.29
C VAL A 89 5.04 -7.73 -2.79
N ARG A 90 4.15 -6.81 -3.17
CA ARG A 90 4.04 -6.29 -4.52
C ARG A 90 4.15 -4.77 -4.51
N ALA A 91 4.69 -4.20 -5.56
CA ALA A 91 4.68 -2.78 -5.85
C ALA A 91 3.73 -2.52 -7.02
N GLN A 92 2.78 -1.60 -6.86
CA GLN A 92 2.07 -1.00 -7.99
C GLN A 92 2.69 0.36 -8.27
N VAL A 93 3.23 0.52 -9.48
CA VAL A 93 3.92 1.75 -9.89
C VAL A 93 2.99 2.58 -10.75
N TYR A 94 2.78 3.83 -10.36
CA TYR A 94 1.93 4.78 -11.06
C TYR A 94 2.74 5.96 -11.56
N LEU A 95 2.34 6.53 -12.68
CA LEU A 95 2.81 7.82 -13.19
C LEU A 95 1.77 8.89 -12.87
N LYS A 96 2.21 10.00 -12.27
CA LYS A 96 1.41 11.22 -12.15
C LYS A 96 1.29 11.87 -13.52
N ARG A 97 0.07 12.07 -13.99
CA ARG A 97 -0.22 12.71 -15.28
C ARG A 97 -0.17 14.22 -15.20
#